data_AF-A0A8T3XQ87-F1
#
_entry.id   AF-A0A8T3XQ87-F1
#
_cell.length_a   1.000
_cell.length_b   1.000
_cell.length_c   1.000
_cell.angle_alpha   90.00
_cell.angle_beta   90.00
_cell.angle_gamma   90.00
#
_symmetry.space_group_name_H-M   'P 1'
#
loop_
_entity.id
_entity.type
_entity.pdbx_description
1 polymer ?
#
loop_
_entity_poly.entity_id
_entity_poly.type
_entity_poly.pdbx_seq_one_letter_code
_entity_poly.pdbx_strand_id
1 'polypeptide(L)'
;MKKAQGVQFNWIFVVVSGAILIIFFSGFGIKYAELQKNRENAEIARGIDRIINGLRGQEQYKTIDINANFKFEFNCDSFTINDNYVQNLNGKIIFTQDNLKVNKLYAWTKEFKKAYKIDNFVYLVDSNKDYYLIKDGNEEYASKIYNELPSIFTNFKTLYFDELIKSQLGKNNEFVFFSESSQDQINELKEKGDLLIIDSINNIVTFNKNEKAKVLNEALVYGAIFSGSYNAYKCGYDQLTEKFSNINNIYIKKAEYLQSCCSTGFCDYSLVKSSLLNYNIESDDNVIKLLNAQLYNSNCKVVF
;
A
#
# COMPACT_ATOMS: atom_id res chain seq x y z
N MET A 1 -75.98 -26.62 -14.00
CA MET A 1 -75.08 -25.44 -13.94
C MET A 1 -74.13 -25.39 -12.73
N LYS A 2 -74.46 -25.94 -11.55
CA LYS A 2 -73.56 -25.88 -10.36
C LYS A 2 -72.20 -26.58 -10.49
N LYS A 3 -72.04 -27.60 -11.35
CA LYS A 3 -70.75 -28.30 -11.56
C LYS A 3 -69.76 -27.54 -12.45
N ALA A 4 -70.22 -26.63 -13.31
CA ALA A 4 -69.35 -25.90 -14.23
C ALA A 4 -68.60 -24.73 -13.56
N GLN A 5 -69.21 -24.12 -12.53
CA GLN A 5 -68.61 -23.00 -11.80
C GLN A 5 -67.43 -23.43 -10.90
N GLY A 6 -67.44 -24.65 -10.35
CA GLY A 6 -66.35 -25.15 -9.51
C GLY A 6 -65.05 -25.44 -10.28
N VAL A 7 -65.15 -25.84 -11.55
CA VAL A 7 -63.97 -26.12 -12.39
C VAL A 7 -63.22 -24.83 -12.73
N GLN A 8 -63.94 -23.73 -12.97
CA GLN A 8 -63.33 -22.43 -13.26
C GLN A 8 -62.60 -21.87 -12.03
N PHE A 9 -63.16 -22.05 -10.83
CA PHE A 9 -62.53 -21.58 -9.59
C PHE A 9 -61.21 -22.30 -9.28
N ASN A 10 -61.14 -23.61 -9.51
CA ASN A 10 -59.89 -24.37 -9.31
C ASN A 10 -58.75 -23.87 -10.21
N TRP A 11 -59.04 -23.56 -11.48
CA TRP A 11 -58.03 -23.04 -12.40
C TRP A 11 -57.49 -21.68 -11.98
N ILE A 12 -58.37 -20.77 -11.52
CA ILE A 12 -57.95 -19.46 -10.99
C ILE A 12 -57.07 -19.66 -9.76
N PHE A 13 -57.44 -20.55 -8.83
CA PHE A 13 -56.66 -20.84 -7.64
C PHE A 13 -55.26 -21.40 -7.97
N VAL A 14 -55.17 -22.32 -8.94
CA VAL A 14 -53.89 -22.89 -9.39
C VAL A 14 -53.00 -21.80 -10.00
N VAL A 15 -53.56 -20.93 -10.84
CA VAL A 15 -52.81 -19.82 -11.47
C VAL A 15 -52.31 -18.84 -10.41
N VAL A 16 -53.16 -18.46 -9.45
CA VAL A 16 -52.76 -17.54 -8.37
C VAL A 16 -51.67 -18.16 -7.48
N SER A 17 -51.83 -19.42 -7.08
CA SER A 17 -50.84 -20.13 -6.27
C SER A 17 -49.51 -20.29 -7.02
N GLY A 18 -49.57 -20.58 -8.31
CA GLY A 18 -48.38 -20.64 -9.18
C GLY A 18 -47.68 -19.29 -9.29
N ALA A 19 -48.43 -18.20 -9.47
CA ALA A 19 -47.87 -16.86 -9.52
C ALA A 19 -47.17 -16.47 -8.20
N ILE A 20 -47.77 -16.77 -7.05
CA ILE A 20 -47.16 -16.53 -5.73
C ILE A 20 -45.86 -17.33 -5.58
N LEU A 21 -45.86 -18.61 -5.96
CA LEU A 21 -44.66 -19.45 -5.92
C LEU A 21 -43.55 -18.91 -6.82
N ILE A 22 -43.88 -18.48 -8.04
CA ILE A 22 -42.90 -17.90 -8.97
C ILE A 22 -42.29 -16.63 -8.38
N ILE A 23 -43.10 -15.71 -7.86
CA ILE A 23 -42.61 -14.47 -7.23
C ILE A 23 -41.68 -14.80 -6.05
N PHE A 24 -42.06 -15.78 -5.22
CA PHE A 24 -41.24 -16.22 -4.11
C PHE A 24 -39.89 -16.76 -4.57
N PHE A 25 -39.86 -17.69 -5.53
CA PHE A 25 -38.61 -18.27 -6.04
C PHE A 25 -37.74 -17.25 -6.78
N SER A 26 -38.34 -16.29 -7.51
CA SER A 26 -37.60 -15.19 -8.13
C SER A 26 -36.95 -14.29 -7.08
N GLY A 27 -37.69 -13.91 -6.03
CA GLY A 27 -37.14 -13.12 -4.92
C GLY A 27 -36.02 -13.86 -4.18
N PHE A 28 -36.22 -15.14 -3.91
CA PHE A 28 -35.19 -15.99 -3.31
C PHE A 28 -33.95 -16.11 -4.21
N GLY A 29 -34.13 -16.32 -5.52
CA GLY A 29 -33.03 -16.42 -6.48
C GLY A 29 -32.15 -15.17 -6.53
N ILE A 30 -32.78 -13.99 -6.54
CA ILE A 30 -32.06 -12.70 -6.51
C ILE A 30 -31.27 -12.56 -5.18
N LYS A 31 -31.91 -12.85 -4.05
CA LYS A 31 -31.26 -12.76 -2.73
C LYS A 31 -30.14 -13.78 -2.54
N TYR A 32 -30.32 -15.00 -3.06
CA TYR A 32 -29.29 -16.03 -3.05
C TYR A 32 -28.07 -15.62 -3.89
N ALA A 33 -28.29 -15.07 -5.09
CA ALA A 33 -27.22 -14.56 -5.94
C ALA A 33 -26.44 -13.41 -5.27
N GLU A 34 -27.15 -12.50 -4.59
CA GLU A 34 -26.53 -11.41 -3.80
C GLU A 34 -25.68 -11.95 -2.64
N LEU A 35 -26.20 -12.93 -1.89
CA LEU A 35 -25.48 -13.57 -0.79
C LEU A 35 -24.21 -14.28 -1.26
N GLN A 36 -24.26 -14.96 -2.41
CA GLN A 36 -23.08 -15.62 -3.00
C GLN A 36 -22.00 -14.60 -3.39
N LYS A 37 -22.38 -13.48 -4.02
CA LYS A 37 -21.44 -12.39 -4.33
C LYS A 37 -20.79 -11.81 -3.07
N ASN A 38 -21.58 -11.58 -2.03
CA ASN A 38 -21.07 -11.05 -0.76
C ASN A 38 -20.10 -12.03 -0.07
N ARG A 39 -20.39 -13.33 -0.14
CA ARG A 39 -19.51 -14.38 0.37
C ARG A 39 -18.18 -14.42 -0.39
N GLU A 40 -18.22 -14.37 -1.73
CA GLU A 40 -17.05 -14.33 -2.58
C GLU A 40 -16.18 -13.10 -2.30
N ASN A 41 -16.78 -11.90 -2.22
CA ASN A 41 -16.08 -10.66 -1.88
C ASN A 41 -15.40 -10.75 -0.50
N ALA A 42 -16.09 -11.32 0.49
CA ALA A 42 -15.52 -11.53 1.83
C ALA A 42 -14.34 -12.52 1.80
N GLU A 43 -14.43 -13.57 0.99
CA GLU A 43 -13.34 -14.55 0.84
C GLU A 43 -12.11 -13.94 0.16
N ILE A 44 -12.32 -13.13 -0.89
CA ILE A 44 -11.27 -12.36 -1.55
C ILE A 44 -10.60 -11.41 -0.55
N ALA A 45 -11.38 -10.60 0.16
CA ALA A 45 -10.85 -9.64 1.11
C ALA A 45 -10.05 -10.31 2.25
N ARG A 46 -10.58 -11.40 2.82
CA ARG A 46 -9.85 -12.19 3.83
C ARG A 46 -8.62 -12.89 3.25
N GLY A 47 -8.66 -13.27 1.97
CA GLY A 47 -7.50 -13.80 1.23
C GLY A 47 -6.38 -12.77 1.17
N ILE A 48 -6.71 -11.56 0.72
CA ILE A 48 -5.79 -10.42 0.66
C ILE A 48 -5.24 -10.09 2.05
N ASP A 49 -6.09 -9.96 3.08
CA ASP A 49 -5.62 -9.67 4.45
C ASP A 49 -4.70 -10.75 5.01
N ARG A 50 -5.00 -12.04 4.76
CA ARG A 50 -4.10 -13.15 5.14
C ARG A 50 -2.75 -13.06 4.42
N ILE A 51 -2.74 -12.70 3.14
CA ILE A 51 -1.51 -12.51 2.37
C ILE A 51 -0.72 -11.34 2.95
N ILE A 52 -1.35 -10.18 3.14
CA ILE A 52 -0.72 -9.01 3.75
C ILE A 52 -0.10 -9.37 5.12
N ASN A 53 -0.84 -10.03 6.00
CA ASN A 53 -0.33 -10.45 7.31
C ASN A 53 0.84 -11.44 7.19
N GLY A 54 0.77 -12.39 6.26
CA GLY A 54 1.86 -13.34 6.00
C GLY A 54 3.11 -12.68 5.44
N LEU A 55 2.97 -11.62 4.63
CA LEU A 55 4.09 -10.93 4.01
C LEU A 55 4.90 -10.10 5.02
N ARG A 56 4.26 -9.57 6.07
CA ARG A 56 4.90 -8.66 7.04
C ARG A 56 6.07 -9.21 7.84
N GLY A 57 6.27 -10.52 7.93
CA GLY A 57 7.36 -11.09 8.74
C GLY A 57 8.76 -10.80 8.20
N GLN A 58 8.91 -10.69 6.87
CA GLN A 58 10.19 -10.54 6.17
C GLN A 58 9.99 -9.81 4.84
N GLU A 59 11.06 -9.43 4.15
CA GLU A 59 10.97 -8.94 2.77
C GLU A 59 10.63 -10.11 1.85
N GLN A 60 9.51 -10.03 1.14
CA GLN A 60 9.03 -11.07 0.23
C GLN A 60 8.00 -10.48 -0.72
N TYR A 61 7.75 -11.19 -1.81
CA TYR A 61 6.75 -10.81 -2.80
C TYR A 61 5.86 -12.00 -3.15
N LYS A 62 4.62 -11.71 -3.55
CA LYS A 62 3.65 -12.72 -3.93
C LYS A 62 2.66 -12.17 -4.96
N THR A 63 2.31 -13.00 -5.92
CA THR A 63 1.17 -12.76 -6.80
C THR A 63 -0.12 -13.16 -6.10
N ILE A 64 -1.08 -12.26 -6.07
CA ILE A 64 -2.46 -12.52 -5.66
C ILE A 64 -3.27 -12.66 -6.95
N ASP A 65 -3.55 -13.90 -7.34
CA ASP A 65 -4.37 -14.20 -8.50
C ASP A 65 -5.78 -14.55 -8.02
N ILE A 66 -6.74 -13.73 -8.41
CA ILE A 66 -8.16 -13.91 -8.13
C ILE A 66 -8.78 -14.24 -9.48
N ASN A 67 -9.36 -15.44 -9.58
CA ASN A 67 -9.97 -15.96 -10.82
C ASN A 67 -11.23 -15.19 -11.26
N ALA A 68 -11.39 -13.93 -10.84
CA ALA A 68 -12.46 -13.01 -11.17
C ALA A 68 -11.94 -11.58 -11.13
N ASN A 69 -12.46 -10.72 -12.00
CA ASN A 69 -12.23 -9.28 -11.89
C ASN A 69 -12.93 -8.75 -10.64
N PHE A 70 -12.21 -7.97 -9.85
CA PHE A 70 -12.76 -7.27 -8.69
C PHE A 70 -12.31 -5.81 -8.68
N LYS A 71 -13.17 -4.97 -8.09
CA LYS A 71 -12.87 -3.60 -7.74
C LYS A 71 -12.30 -3.58 -6.33
N PHE A 72 -11.14 -2.96 -6.15
CA PHE A 72 -10.49 -2.73 -4.87
C PHE A 72 -10.41 -1.24 -4.63
N GLU A 73 -11.02 -0.77 -3.55
CA GLU A 73 -10.95 0.63 -3.13
C GLU A 73 -10.17 0.71 -1.83
N PHE A 74 -9.10 1.48 -1.81
CA PHE A 74 -8.28 1.69 -0.62
C PHE A 74 -8.72 2.94 0.12
N ASN A 75 -8.98 2.79 1.41
CA ASN A 75 -9.37 3.87 2.32
C ASN A 75 -8.52 3.78 3.59
N CYS A 76 -7.22 4.03 3.46
CA CYS A 76 -6.21 4.17 4.50
C CYS A 76 -6.14 3.09 5.59
N ASP A 77 -7.16 3.01 6.44
CA ASP A 77 -7.34 2.02 7.49
C ASP A 77 -8.18 0.81 7.06
N SER A 78 -8.74 0.85 5.86
CA SER A 78 -9.57 -0.21 5.31
C SER A 78 -9.46 -0.31 3.79
N PHE A 79 -9.95 -1.41 3.23
CA PHE A 79 -10.23 -1.49 1.80
C PHE A 79 -11.59 -2.12 1.54
N THR A 80 -12.21 -1.77 0.42
CA THR A 80 -13.49 -2.30 -0.03
C THR A 80 -13.30 -3.17 -1.26
N ILE A 81 -13.94 -4.35 -1.27
CA ILE A 81 -14.03 -5.22 -2.44
C ILE A 81 -15.43 -5.12 -3.06
N ASN A 82 -15.50 -4.77 -4.35
CA ASN A 82 -16.74 -4.71 -5.14
C ASN A 82 -17.88 -3.96 -4.44
N ASP A 83 -17.56 -2.85 -3.77
CA ASP A 83 -18.49 -1.94 -3.08
C ASP A 83 -19.27 -2.53 -1.89
N ASN A 84 -19.08 -3.81 -1.56
CA ASN A 84 -19.98 -4.54 -0.65
C ASN A 84 -19.29 -5.09 0.61
N TYR A 85 -17.96 -5.25 0.60
CA TYR A 85 -17.24 -5.80 1.74
C TYR A 85 -16.06 -4.92 2.12
N VAL A 86 -16.08 -4.41 3.35
CA VAL A 86 -15.01 -3.59 3.94
C VAL A 86 -14.14 -4.46 4.84
N GLN A 87 -12.83 -4.38 4.64
CA GLN A 87 -11.83 -5.07 5.45
C GLN A 87 -10.92 -4.05 6.12
N ASN A 88 -10.88 -4.06 7.45
CA ASN A 88 -9.98 -3.21 8.23
C ASN A 88 -8.54 -3.74 8.16
N LEU A 89 -7.60 -2.80 8.09
CA LEU A 89 -6.18 -3.05 7.99
C LEU A 89 -5.47 -3.01 9.35
N ASN A 90 -6.05 -2.39 10.39
CA ASN A 90 -5.55 -2.39 11.77
C ASN A 90 -4.11 -1.84 11.89
N GLY A 91 -3.86 -0.62 11.40
CA GLY A 91 -2.56 0.06 11.56
C GLY A 91 -1.41 -0.58 10.76
N LYS A 92 -1.73 -1.22 9.63
CA LYS A 92 -0.74 -1.71 8.67
C LYS A 92 -0.38 -0.58 7.71
N ILE A 93 0.91 -0.36 7.51
CA ILE A 93 1.41 0.64 6.56
C ILE A 93 1.36 0.05 5.15
N ILE A 94 0.33 0.44 4.41
CA ILE A 94 0.08 -0.05 3.03
C ILE A 94 0.17 1.12 2.06
N PHE A 95 0.89 0.89 0.96
CA PHE A 95 0.93 1.80 -0.18
C PHE A 95 0.33 1.12 -1.41
N THR A 96 -0.73 1.70 -1.93
CA THR A 96 -1.47 1.21 -3.09
C THR A 96 -2.32 2.33 -3.66
N GLN A 97 -2.81 2.15 -4.89
CA GLN A 97 -3.68 3.13 -5.53
C GLN A 97 -5.06 3.12 -4.86
N ASP A 98 -5.71 4.30 -4.84
CA ASP A 98 -7.02 4.48 -4.24
C ASP A 98 -8.09 3.55 -4.84
N ASN A 99 -7.99 3.25 -6.15
CA ASN A 99 -8.98 2.45 -6.86
C ASN A 99 -8.30 1.55 -7.90
N LEU A 100 -8.54 0.25 -7.83
CA LEU A 100 -8.03 -0.75 -8.76
C LEU A 100 -9.18 -1.60 -9.32
N LYS A 101 -9.08 -1.97 -10.59
CA LYS A 101 -9.97 -2.95 -11.23
C LYS A 101 -9.12 -4.02 -11.88
N VAL A 102 -8.98 -5.14 -11.18
CA VAL A 102 -7.99 -6.16 -11.50
C VAL A 102 -8.54 -7.55 -11.22
N ASN A 103 -7.96 -8.56 -11.86
CA ASN A 103 -8.03 -9.95 -11.44
C ASN A 103 -6.74 -10.38 -10.72
N LYS A 104 -5.67 -9.61 -10.84
CA LYS A 104 -4.35 -9.95 -10.32
C LYS A 104 -3.74 -8.74 -9.63
N LEU A 105 -3.13 -8.96 -8.47
CA LEU A 105 -2.34 -7.96 -7.75
C LEU A 105 -0.95 -8.53 -7.49
N TYR A 106 0.05 -7.68 -7.53
CA TYR A 106 1.34 -8.01 -6.97
C TYR A 106 1.46 -7.42 -5.56
N ALA A 107 1.85 -8.25 -4.61
CA ALA A 107 2.12 -7.82 -3.26
C ALA A 107 3.62 -7.93 -2.97
N TRP A 108 4.19 -6.91 -2.35
CA TRP A 108 5.60 -6.88 -1.98
C TRP A 108 5.78 -6.23 -0.63
N THR A 109 6.75 -6.70 0.15
CA THR A 109 7.15 -6.07 1.40
C THR A 109 8.60 -5.63 1.39
N LYS A 110 8.83 -4.42 1.93
CA LYS A 110 10.17 -3.86 2.16
C LYS A 110 10.29 -3.39 3.60
N GLU A 111 11.42 -3.67 4.23
CA GLU A 111 11.67 -3.21 5.59
C GLU A 111 11.91 -1.69 5.61
N PHE A 112 11.25 -1.01 6.54
CA PHE A 112 11.56 0.36 6.91
C PHE A 112 12.28 0.39 8.26
N LYS A 113 13.49 0.96 8.22
CA LYS A 113 14.34 1.16 9.39
C LYS A 113 14.75 2.63 9.51
N LYS A 114 14.80 3.12 10.74
CA LYS A 114 15.22 4.47 11.09
C LYS A 114 15.82 4.43 12.50
N ALA A 115 17.16 4.43 12.59
CA ALA A 115 17.98 3.91 13.71
C ALA A 115 17.78 2.42 14.03
N TYR A 116 16.53 1.97 14.09
CA TYR A 116 16.07 0.61 14.38
C TYR A 116 14.91 0.24 13.45
N LYS A 117 14.54 -1.04 13.40
CA LYS A 117 13.41 -1.50 12.59
C LYS A 117 12.08 -0.94 13.11
N ILE A 118 11.25 -0.38 12.22
CA ILE A 118 9.93 0.18 12.56
C ILE A 118 8.83 -0.78 12.14
N ASP A 119 8.74 -1.07 10.84
CA ASP A 119 7.78 -2.02 10.26
C ASP A 119 8.26 -2.48 8.88
N ASN A 120 7.55 -3.44 8.31
CA ASN A 120 7.63 -3.74 6.89
C ASN A 120 6.46 -3.06 6.18
N PHE A 121 6.76 -2.24 5.17
CA PHE A 121 5.76 -1.66 4.29
C PHE A 121 5.20 -2.74 3.38
N VAL A 122 3.90 -2.64 3.09
CA VAL A 122 3.24 -3.52 2.13
C VAL A 122 2.84 -2.70 0.92
N TYR A 123 3.30 -3.12 -0.25
CA TYR A 123 2.93 -2.54 -1.53
C TYR A 123 1.94 -3.47 -2.22
N LEU A 124 0.80 -2.93 -2.64
CA LEU A 124 -0.14 -3.64 -3.52
C LEU A 124 -0.16 -2.94 -4.86
N VAL A 125 0.35 -3.63 -5.88
CA VAL A 125 0.61 -3.08 -7.21
C VAL A 125 -0.39 -3.65 -8.21
N ASP A 126 -0.95 -2.74 -9.01
CA ASP A 126 -1.86 -3.06 -10.11
C ASP A 126 -1.12 -3.83 -11.21
N SER A 127 -1.57 -5.03 -11.57
CA SER A 127 -0.97 -5.79 -12.68
C SER A 127 -1.35 -5.25 -14.06
N ASN A 128 -2.37 -4.39 -14.15
CA ASN A 128 -2.92 -3.82 -15.37
C ASN A 128 -2.41 -2.40 -15.66
N LYS A 129 -1.56 -1.84 -14.79
CA LYS A 129 -0.91 -0.53 -15.00
C LYS A 129 0.53 -0.75 -15.44
N ASP A 130 0.95 -0.11 -16.52
CA ASP A 130 2.36 -0.12 -16.96
C ASP A 130 3.11 1.02 -16.28
N TYR A 131 4.29 0.72 -15.73
CA TYR A 131 5.15 1.67 -15.04
C TYR A 131 6.41 1.91 -15.86
N TYR A 132 6.68 3.17 -16.16
CA TYR A 132 7.82 3.61 -16.95
C TYR A 132 8.75 4.47 -16.10
N LEU A 133 9.88 3.89 -15.73
CA LEU A 133 10.97 4.56 -15.00
C LEU A 133 11.85 5.28 -16.02
N ILE A 134 11.78 6.61 -16.02
CA ILE A 134 12.45 7.44 -17.01
C ILE A 134 13.88 7.72 -16.54
N LYS A 135 14.85 7.32 -17.36
CA LYS A 135 16.29 7.38 -17.02
C LYS A 135 16.88 8.78 -17.11
N ASP A 136 16.22 9.70 -17.82
CA ASP A 136 16.68 11.06 -18.01
C ASP A 136 16.91 11.75 -16.66
N GLY A 137 18.08 12.39 -16.53
CA GLY A 137 18.50 13.14 -15.35
C GLY A 137 19.19 12.35 -14.25
N ASN A 138 18.77 11.11 -13.97
CA ASN A 138 19.45 10.26 -12.97
C ASN A 138 19.34 8.76 -13.28
N GLU A 139 20.08 8.31 -14.30
CA GLU A 139 20.06 6.92 -14.76
C GLU A 139 20.50 5.91 -13.67
N GLU A 140 21.52 6.26 -12.88
CA GLU A 140 22.03 5.39 -11.81
C GLU A 140 20.93 5.10 -10.79
N TYR A 141 20.24 6.14 -10.33
CA TYR A 141 19.18 5.99 -9.35
C TYR A 141 17.95 5.29 -9.93
N ALA A 142 17.54 5.63 -11.16
CA ALA A 142 16.46 4.93 -11.86
C ALA A 142 16.75 3.43 -11.98
N SER A 143 17.98 3.08 -12.36
CA SER A 143 18.43 1.70 -12.51
C SER A 143 18.51 0.98 -11.17
N LYS A 144 18.96 1.65 -10.10
CA LYS A 144 18.94 1.12 -8.73
C LYS A 144 17.52 0.75 -8.31
N ILE A 145 16.58 1.69 -8.46
CA ILE A 145 15.17 1.50 -8.09
C ILE A 145 14.57 0.33 -8.88
N TYR A 146 14.83 0.24 -10.19
CA TYR A 146 14.37 -0.86 -11.04
C TYR A 146 14.94 -2.22 -10.64
N ASN A 147 16.25 -2.30 -10.39
CA ASN A 147 16.94 -3.55 -10.07
C ASN A 147 16.53 -4.15 -8.72
N GLU A 148 16.05 -3.33 -7.80
CA GLU A 148 15.52 -3.75 -6.50
C GLU A 148 14.06 -4.24 -6.59
N LEU A 149 13.35 -3.98 -7.70
CA LEU A 149 11.97 -4.45 -7.88
C LEU A 149 11.91 -5.98 -7.98
N PRO A 150 10.87 -6.62 -7.41
CA PRO A 150 10.62 -8.04 -7.61
C PRO A 150 10.50 -8.42 -9.09
N SER A 151 11.15 -9.51 -9.49
CA SER A 151 11.10 -10.02 -10.86
C SER A 151 9.70 -10.46 -11.32
N ILE A 152 8.75 -10.64 -10.38
CA ILE A 152 7.34 -10.90 -10.70
C ILE A 152 6.62 -9.67 -11.27
N PHE A 153 7.17 -8.47 -11.12
CA PHE A 153 6.58 -7.23 -11.62
C PHE A 153 6.95 -7.04 -13.09
N THR A 154 6.22 -7.73 -13.99
CA THR A 154 6.48 -7.70 -15.43
C THR A 154 6.04 -6.41 -16.12
N ASN A 155 5.34 -5.53 -15.41
CA ASN A 155 4.76 -4.28 -15.89
C ASN A 155 5.67 -3.06 -15.69
N PHE A 156 6.93 -3.26 -15.27
CA PHE A 156 7.91 -2.18 -15.13
C PHE A 156 8.88 -2.17 -16.29
N LYS A 157 9.16 -0.98 -16.82
CA LYS A 157 10.10 -0.75 -17.91
C LYS A 157 10.96 0.47 -17.58
N THR A 158 12.22 0.45 -17.97
CA THR A 158 13.09 1.63 -17.95
C THR A 158 13.32 2.11 -19.37
N LEU A 159 13.14 3.40 -19.64
CA LEU A 159 13.33 3.99 -20.96
C LEU A 159 13.93 5.40 -20.84
N TYR A 160 14.57 5.88 -21.90
CA TYR A 160 14.81 7.32 -22.04
C TYR A 160 13.56 8.02 -22.59
N PHE A 161 13.41 9.32 -22.32
CA PHE A 161 12.26 10.13 -22.71
C PHE A 161 12.04 10.10 -24.23
N ASP A 162 13.11 10.23 -25.02
CA ASP A 162 13.05 10.19 -26.48
C ASP A 162 12.55 8.85 -27.04
N GLU A 163 12.79 7.76 -26.32
CA GLU A 163 12.27 6.42 -26.67
C GLU A 163 10.79 6.31 -26.29
N LEU A 164 10.43 6.87 -25.13
CA LEU A 164 9.07 6.87 -24.62
C LEU A 164 8.11 7.61 -25.55
N ILE A 165 8.51 8.79 -26.05
CA ILE A 165 7.67 9.59 -26.95
C ILE A 165 7.38 8.87 -28.27
N LYS A 166 8.32 8.06 -28.75
CA LYS A 166 8.17 7.28 -29.99
C LYS A 166 7.35 5.99 -29.80
N SER A 167 7.16 5.55 -28.56
CA SER A 167 6.50 4.29 -28.25
C SER A 167 4.97 4.40 -28.31
N GLN A 168 4.31 3.32 -28.75
CA GLN A 168 2.86 3.19 -28.62
C GLN A 168 2.53 2.77 -27.19
N LEU A 169 1.96 3.68 -26.41
CA LEU A 169 1.62 3.46 -25.01
C LEU A 169 0.17 3.00 -24.84
N GLY A 170 -0.09 2.21 -23.80
CA GLY A 170 -1.41 1.76 -23.42
C GLY A 170 -2.28 2.87 -22.81
N LYS A 171 -3.47 2.53 -22.32
CA LYS A 171 -4.42 3.49 -21.71
C LYS A 171 -4.28 3.66 -20.19
N ASN A 172 -3.25 3.08 -19.56
CA ASN A 172 -3.07 3.13 -18.11
C ASN A 172 -1.57 3.07 -17.76
N ASN A 173 -0.88 4.20 -17.91
CA ASN A 173 0.55 4.30 -17.71
C ASN A 173 0.86 5.21 -16.51
N GLU A 174 1.90 4.86 -15.77
CA GLU A 174 2.52 5.72 -14.77
C GLU A 174 3.96 6.01 -15.16
N PHE A 175 4.31 7.28 -15.22
CA PHE A 175 5.65 7.76 -15.56
C PHE A 175 6.34 8.24 -14.28
N VAL A 176 7.57 7.80 -14.08
CA VAL A 176 8.38 8.14 -12.91
C VAL A 176 9.69 8.78 -13.37
N PHE A 177 9.88 10.06 -13.06
CA PHE A 177 11.15 10.76 -13.26
C PHE A 177 11.98 10.78 -11.99
N PHE A 178 13.30 10.78 -12.16
CA PHE A 178 14.27 10.83 -11.07
C PHE A 178 15.11 12.12 -11.04
N SER A 179 14.60 13.20 -11.62
CA SER A 179 15.21 14.53 -11.60
C SER A 179 14.18 15.62 -11.88
N GLU A 180 14.61 16.89 -11.82
CA GLU A 180 13.88 17.98 -12.46
C GLU A 180 13.78 17.72 -13.97
N SER A 181 12.56 17.78 -14.51
CA SER A 181 12.27 17.66 -15.94
C SER A 181 11.87 19.02 -16.49
N SER A 182 12.04 19.25 -17.80
CA SER A 182 11.53 20.48 -18.39
C SER A 182 10.00 20.51 -18.33
N GLN A 183 9.42 21.72 -18.25
CA GLN A 183 7.95 21.86 -18.21
C GLN A 183 7.27 21.24 -19.44
N ASP A 184 7.94 21.27 -20.59
CA ASP A 184 7.43 20.66 -21.83
C ASP A 184 7.37 19.13 -21.72
N GLN A 185 8.41 18.49 -21.18
CA GLN A 185 8.41 17.04 -20.93
C GLN A 185 7.31 16.62 -19.95
N ILE A 186 7.13 17.42 -18.89
CA ILE A 186 6.08 17.21 -17.89
C ILE A 186 4.69 17.28 -18.54
N ASN A 187 4.44 18.31 -19.34
CA ASN A 187 3.16 18.51 -20.00
C ASN A 187 2.85 17.37 -20.96
N GLU A 188 3.82 16.95 -21.77
CA GLU A 188 3.63 15.86 -22.74
C GLU A 188 3.27 14.53 -22.06
N LEU A 189 3.85 14.24 -20.89
CA LEU A 189 3.59 12.98 -20.20
C LEU A 189 2.31 12.99 -19.37
N LYS A 190 1.92 14.15 -18.83
CA LYS A 190 0.61 14.31 -18.18
C LYS A 190 -0.55 14.06 -19.15
N GLU A 191 -0.36 14.29 -20.45
CA GLU A 191 -1.36 13.94 -21.46
C GLU A 191 -1.44 12.43 -21.74
N LYS A 192 -0.38 11.68 -21.45
CA LYS A 192 -0.25 10.24 -21.75
C LYS A 192 -0.51 9.32 -20.55
N GLY A 193 -0.63 9.87 -19.34
CA GLY A 193 -0.79 9.09 -18.11
C GLY A 193 -0.49 9.87 -16.82
N ASP A 194 -0.36 9.12 -15.71
CA ASP A 194 0.01 9.69 -14.42
C ASP A 194 1.51 9.98 -14.38
N LEU A 195 1.89 11.06 -13.69
CA LEU A 195 3.28 11.49 -13.55
C LEU A 195 3.67 11.61 -12.08
N LEU A 196 4.79 10.99 -11.73
CA LEU A 196 5.49 11.14 -10.46
C LEU A 196 6.90 11.65 -10.72
N ILE A 197 7.31 12.69 -10.00
CA ILE A 197 8.67 13.24 -10.09
C ILE A 197 9.36 13.01 -8.74
N ILE A 198 10.51 12.35 -8.76
CA ILE A 198 11.32 12.05 -7.59
C ILE A 198 12.59 12.91 -7.65
N ASP A 199 12.67 13.88 -6.75
CA ASP A 199 13.88 14.64 -6.49
C ASP A 199 14.71 13.91 -5.42
N SER A 200 15.67 13.10 -5.88
CA SER A 200 16.55 12.33 -5.00
C SER A 200 17.53 13.17 -4.20
N ILE A 201 17.77 14.43 -4.60
CA ILE A 201 18.72 15.32 -3.92
C ILE A 201 18.02 15.96 -2.72
N ASN A 202 16.82 16.49 -2.93
CA ASN A 202 16.04 17.14 -1.89
C ASN A 202 15.14 16.17 -1.10
N ASN A 203 15.11 14.89 -1.49
CA ASN A 203 14.28 13.86 -0.88
C ASN A 203 12.77 14.21 -0.94
N ILE A 204 12.33 14.71 -2.09
CA ILE A 204 10.95 15.14 -2.32
C ILE A 204 10.37 14.35 -3.49
N VAL A 205 9.12 13.95 -3.35
CA VAL A 205 8.30 13.45 -4.46
C VAL A 205 7.21 14.44 -4.79
N THR A 206 6.94 14.63 -6.07
CA THR A 206 5.87 15.49 -6.58
C THR A 206 4.89 14.63 -7.37
N PHE A 207 3.65 14.57 -6.90
CA PHE A 207 2.55 13.87 -7.55
C PHE A 207 1.94 14.70 -8.68
N ASN A 208 1.11 14.08 -9.52
CA ASN A 208 0.53 14.68 -10.74
C ASN A 208 -0.12 16.06 -10.52
N LYS A 209 -0.73 16.29 -9.35
CA LYS A 209 -1.37 17.57 -8.96
C LYS A 209 -0.41 18.61 -8.36
N ASN A 210 0.90 18.44 -8.54
CA ASN A 210 1.96 19.25 -7.93
C ASN A 210 1.99 19.20 -6.40
N GLU A 211 1.35 18.19 -5.81
CA GLU A 211 1.41 17.92 -4.37
C GLU A 211 2.76 17.30 -4.03
N LYS A 212 3.43 17.83 -3.02
CA LYS A 212 4.78 17.41 -2.63
C LYS A 212 4.76 16.63 -1.33
N ALA A 213 5.55 15.57 -1.26
CA ALA A 213 5.77 14.80 -0.04
C ALA A 213 7.26 14.53 0.16
N LYS A 214 7.68 14.37 1.42
CA LYS A 214 9.07 14.00 1.76
C LYS A 214 9.24 12.50 1.70
N VAL A 215 10.42 12.05 1.28
CA VAL A 215 10.80 10.64 1.22
C VAL A 215 12.06 10.41 2.02
N LEU A 216 11.98 9.58 3.05
CA LEU A 216 13.09 9.40 4.00
C LEU A 216 14.13 8.36 3.54
N ASN A 217 13.72 7.42 2.69
CA ASN A 217 14.56 6.36 2.13
C ASN A 217 13.88 5.72 0.91
N GLU A 218 14.54 4.75 0.28
CA GLU A 218 14.03 4.05 -0.90
C GLU A 218 12.70 3.33 -0.65
N ALA A 219 12.44 2.82 0.56
CA ALA A 219 11.16 2.21 0.91
C ALA A 219 9.99 3.20 0.72
N LEU A 220 10.18 4.46 1.11
CA LEU A 220 9.18 5.50 0.85
C LEU A 220 9.15 5.96 -0.61
N VAL A 221 10.21 5.79 -1.40
CA VAL A 221 10.16 5.99 -2.86
C VAL A 221 9.22 4.97 -3.51
N TYR A 222 9.36 3.70 -3.17
CA TYR A 222 8.42 2.66 -3.62
C TYR A 222 7.00 2.95 -3.15
N GLY A 223 6.84 3.43 -1.92
CA GLY A 223 5.57 3.90 -1.40
C GLY A 223 4.94 4.96 -2.31
N ALA A 224 5.72 5.96 -2.75
CA ALA A 224 5.24 7.00 -3.66
C ALA A 224 4.84 6.44 -5.03
N ILE A 225 5.68 5.57 -5.63
CA ILE A 225 5.44 4.96 -6.94
C ILE A 225 4.15 4.12 -6.95
N PHE A 226 3.84 3.41 -5.86
CA PHE A 226 2.69 2.49 -5.85
C PHE A 226 1.41 3.11 -5.28
N SER A 227 1.49 4.28 -4.64
CA SER A 227 0.31 4.94 -4.09
C SER A 227 -0.59 5.59 -5.14
N GLY A 228 -0.06 5.94 -6.32
CA GLY A 228 -0.80 6.60 -7.41
C GLY A 228 -1.34 8.00 -7.10
N SER A 229 -1.48 8.39 -5.83
CA SER A 229 -1.94 9.70 -5.39
C SER A 229 -1.21 10.15 -4.12
N TYR A 230 -1.19 11.47 -3.91
CA TYR A 230 -0.62 12.06 -2.69
C TYR A 230 -1.36 11.61 -1.43
N ASN A 231 -2.68 11.48 -1.49
CA ASN A 231 -3.50 11.09 -0.33
C ASN A 231 -3.22 9.64 0.11
N ALA A 232 -3.15 8.71 -0.84
CA ALA A 232 -2.78 7.32 -0.57
C ALA A 232 -1.36 7.23 0.02
N TYR A 233 -0.42 8.00 -0.51
CA TYR A 233 0.94 8.06 0.01
C TYR A 233 0.98 8.62 1.44
N LYS A 234 0.31 9.76 1.64
CA LYS A 234 0.27 10.46 2.92
C LYS A 234 -0.32 9.57 4.00
N CYS A 235 -1.37 8.80 3.69
CA CYS A 235 -1.92 7.82 4.62
C CYS A 235 -0.84 6.87 5.17
N GLY A 236 -0.08 6.21 4.28
CA GLY A 236 0.98 5.29 4.71
C GLY A 236 2.07 6.02 5.50
N TYR A 237 2.39 7.26 5.13
CA TYR A 237 3.35 8.09 5.85
C TYR A 237 2.86 8.50 7.26
N ASP A 238 1.58 8.82 7.42
CA ASP A 238 0.96 9.19 8.69
C ASP A 238 0.95 7.98 9.65
N GLN A 239 0.54 6.80 9.15
CA GLN A 239 0.60 5.54 9.90
C GLN A 239 2.04 5.17 10.31
N LEU A 240 3.02 5.40 9.42
CA LEU A 240 4.43 5.24 9.73
C LEU A 240 4.86 6.18 10.86
N THR A 241 4.47 7.45 10.81
CA THR A 241 4.85 8.47 11.80
C THR A 241 4.28 8.14 13.17
N GLU A 242 3.01 7.72 13.24
CA GLU A 242 2.39 7.25 14.47
C GLU A 242 3.14 6.03 15.05
N LYS A 243 3.42 5.03 14.19
CA LYS A 243 4.12 3.82 14.63
C LYS A 243 5.55 4.11 15.07
N PHE A 244 6.26 4.99 14.38
CA PHE A 244 7.58 5.46 14.78
C PHE A 244 7.54 6.10 16.17
N SER A 245 6.60 7.01 16.42
CA SER A 245 6.43 7.66 17.72
C SER A 245 6.20 6.64 18.84
N ASN A 246 5.33 5.66 18.60
CA ASN A 246 5.05 4.58 19.56
C ASN A 246 6.30 3.74 19.89
N ILE A 247 7.08 3.35 18.87
CA ILE A 247 8.32 2.58 19.05
C ILE A 247 9.40 3.43 19.73
N ASN A 248 9.55 4.69 19.34
CA ASN A 248 10.52 5.61 19.96
C ASN A 248 10.23 5.79 21.45
N ASN A 249 8.96 5.94 21.83
CA ASN A 249 8.54 6.01 23.24
C ASN A 249 8.87 4.74 24.03
N ILE A 250 8.80 3.56 23.42
CA ILE A 250 9.24 2.30 24.06
C ILE A 250 10.75 2.36 24.33
N TYR A 251 11.56 2.82 23.36
CA TYR A 251 13.00 2.92 23.55
C TYR A 251 13.42 4.01 24.54
N ILE A 252 12.68 5.13 24.62
CA ILE A 252 12.87 6.14 25.67
C ILE A 252 12.67 5.52 27.05
N LYS A 253 11.58 4.77 27.25
CA LYS A 253 11.30 4.07 28.52
C LYS A 253 12.35 3.00 28.84
N LYS A 254 12.83 2.27 27.82
CA LYS A 254 13.91 1.29 28.00
C LYS A 254 15.22 1.98 28.42
N ALA A 255 15.58 3.10 27.79
CA ALA A 255 16.76 3.87 28.16
C ALA A 255 16.66 4.40 29.61
N GLU A 256 15.50 4.91 30.01
CA GLU A 256 15.22 5.34 31.38
C GLU A 256 15.34 4.19 32.40
N TYR A 257 14.78 3.02 32.07
CA TYR A 257 14.91 1.84 32.92
C TYR A 257 16.37 1.41 33.06
N LEU A 258 17.12 1.32 31.96
CA LEU A 258 18.55 0.96 31.97
C LEU A 258 19.39 1.97 32.74
N GLN A 259 19.05 3.26 32.65
CA GLN A 259 19.66 4.31 33.46
C GLN A 259 19.47 4.04 34.96
N SER A 260 18.26 3.68 35.38
CA SER A 260 17.95 3.41 36.80
C SER A 260 18.58 2.11 37.34
N CYS A 261 18.64 1.03 36.53
CA CYS A 261 19.06 -0.29 37.01
C CYS A 261 20.56 -0.56 36.90
N CYS A 262 21.19 0.05 35.89
CA CYS A 262 22.37 -0.54 35.27
C CYS A 262 23.40 0.52 34.84
N SER A 263 23.24 1.77 35.28
CA SER A 263 24.24 2.81 35.05
C SER A 263 25.51 2.50 35.83
N THR A 264 26.60 2.32 35.11
CA THR A 264 27.95 2.29 35.66
C THR A 264 28.70 3.50 35.12
N GLY A 265 29.91 3.81 35.63
CA GLY A 265 30.71 4.94 35.12
C GLY A 265 31.00 4.90 33.61
N PHE A 266 30.81 3.76 32.95
CA PHE A 266 31.05 3.56 31.52
C PHE A 266 29.75 3.41 30.68
N CYS A 267 28.58 3.30 31.32
CA CYS A 267 27.30 3.11 30.63
C CYS A 267 26.39 4.33 30.83
N ASP A 268 26.51 5.33 29.96
CA ASP A 268 25.69 6.53 30.00
C ASP A 268 24.43 6.43 29.13
N TYR A 269 23.33 6.01 29.76
CA TYR A 269 22.02 5.94 29.13
C TYR A 269 21.30 7.30 29.04
N SER A 270 21.78 8.32 29.76
CA SER A 270 21.13 9.64 29.82
C SER A 270 21.25 10.40 28.50
N LEU A 271 22.38 10.25 27.82
CA LEU A 271 22.61 10.81 26.48
C LEU A 271 21.69 10.14 25.45
N VAL A 272 21.59 8.81 25.47
CA VAL A 272 20.68 8.08 24.56
C VAL A 272 19.24 8.51 24.77
N LYS A 273 18.78 8.60 26.03
CA LYS A 273 17.43 9.09 26.36
C LYS A 273 17.20 10.50 25.83
N SER A 274 18.13 11.42 26.06
CA SER A 274 18.02 12.82 25.62
C SER A 274 18.01 12.95 24.09
N SER A 275 18.80 12.13 23.38
CA SER A 275 18.77 12.09 21.92
C SER A 275 17.45 11.52 21.40
N LEU A 276 16.93 10.43 21.98
CA LEU A 276 15.64 9.85 21.60
C LEU A 276 14.46 10.80 21.85
N LEU A 277 14.48 11.60 22.92
CA LEU A 277 13.45 12.62 23.19
C LEU A 277 13.35 13.69 22.10
N ASN A 278 14.48 14.03 21.47
CA ASN A 278 14.53 14.99 20.37
C ASN A 278 14.46 14.32 18.99
N TYR A 279 14.32 12.99 18.94
CA TYR A 279 14.35 12.21 17.72
C TYR A 279 12.96 12.13 17.09
N ASN A 280 12.81 12.78 15.95
CA ASN A 280 11.62 12.63 15.11
C ASN A 280 11.96 11.84 13.85
N ILE A 281 10.93 11.45 13.09
CA ILE A 281 11.08 10.58 11.93
C ILE A 281 11.94 11.19 10.81
N GLU A 282 11.98 12.53 10.73
CA GLU A 282 12.78 13.26 9.75
C GLU A 282 14.23 13.50 10.19
N SER A 283 14.54 13.29 11.47
CA SER A 283 15.85 13.58 12.05
C SER A 283 16.92 12.65 11.48
N ASP A 284 18.17 13.11 11.41
CA ASP A 284 19.31 12.23 11.15
C ASP A 284 19.42 11.16 12.26
N ASP A 285 19.62 9.91 11.86
CA ASP A 285 19.68 8.76 12.75
C ASP A 285 21.11 8.37 13.17
N ASN A 286 22.13 9.03 12.59
CA ASN A 286 23.54 8.76 12.86
C ASN A 286 23.92 8.92 14.34
N VAL A 287 23.45 9.99 14.99
CA VAL A 287 23.77 10.28 16.40
C VAL A 287 23.28 9.14 17.30
N ILE A 288 22.04 8.69 17.10
CA ILE A 288 21.42 7.66 17.93
C ILE A 288 22.06 6.30 17.68
N LYS A 289 22.36 5.96 16.42
CA LYS A 289 23.14 4.76 16.08
C LYS A 289 24.50 4.77 16.75
N LEU A 290 25.22 5.89 16.71
CA LEU A 290 26.55 6.02 17.30
C LEU A 290 26.51 5.83 18.83
N LEU A 291 25.58 6.49 19.52
CA LEU A 291 25.44 6.35 20.97
C LEU A 291 25.11 4.90 21.37
N ASN A 292 24.23 4.23 20.63
CA ASN A 292 23.88 2.83 20.91
C ASN A 292 25.07 1.88 20.61
N ALA A 293 25.86 2.15 19.57
CA ALA A 293 27.10 1.42 19.29
C ALA A 293 28.17 1.62 20.37
N GLN A 294 28.28 2.81 20.96
CA GLN A 294 29.19 3.08 22.08
C GLN A 294 28.81 2.27 23.32
N LEU A 295 27.51 2.11 23.61
CA LEU A 295 27.04 1.22 24.67
C LEU A 295 27.49 -0.22 24.40
N TYR A 296 27.28 -0.72 23.18
CA TYR A 296 27.70 -2.07 22.79
C TYR A 296 29.21 -2.29 22.98
N ASN A 297 30.04 -1.36 22.47
CA ASN A 297 31.50 -1.44 22.56
C ASN A 297 32.02 -1.38 24.00
N SER A 298 31.24 -0.80 24.91
CA SER A 298 31.56 -0.69 26.35
C SER A 298 31.02 -1.88 27.16
N ASN A 299 30.54 -2.95 26.49
CA ASN A 299 29.86 -4.10 27.10
C ASN A 299 28.63 -3.70 27.95
N CYS A 300 27.98 -2.59 27.60
CA CYS A 300 26.71 -2.17 28.18
C CYS A 300 25.53 -2.82 27.43
N LYS A 301 24.35 -2.85 28.06
CA LYS A 301 23.13 -3.32 27.39
C LYS A 301 22.69 -2.27 26.36
N VAL A 302 22.47 -2.66 25.12
CA VAL A 302 21.97 -1.74 24.08
C VAL A 302 20.49 -1.39 24.28
N VAL A 303 20.11 -0.18 23.86
CA VAL A 303 18.72 0.30 23.93
C VAL A 303 17.89 -0.32 22.79
N PHE A 304 18.46 -0.51 21.61
CA PHE A 304 17.81 -1.17 20.48
C PHE A 304 18.81 -2.06 19.72
#